data_AF-A0A2V7TBH1-F1
#
_entry.id   AF-A0A2V7TBH1-F1
#
_cell.length_a   1.000
_cell.length_b   1.000
_cell.length_c   1.000
_cell.angle_alpha   90.00
_cell.angle_beta   90.00
_cell.angle_gamma   90.00
#
_symmetry.space_group_name_H-M   'P 1'
#
loop_
_entity.id
_entity.type
_entity.pdbx_description
1 polymer ?
#
loop_
_entity_poly.entity_id
_entity_poly.type
_entity_poly.pdbx_seq_one_letter_code
_entity_poly.pdbx_strand_id
1 'polypeptide(L)' 'MAGIEIRSLRKHFGDLHAVDGVDLSIRDGELLVLLGSSGSGKTTLL' A
#
# COMPACT_ATOMS: atom_id res chain seq x y z
N MET A 1 10.11 15.53 11.47
CA MET A 1 9.29 14.32 11.63
C MET A 1 8.72 14.01 10.26
N ALA A 2 9.03 12.84 9.71
CA ALA A 2 8.51 12.41 8.42
C ALA A 2 7.66 11.15 8.64
N GLY A 3 6.34 11.32 8.68
CA GLY A 3 5.39 10.22 8.57
C GLY A 3 5.03 9.98 7.10
N ILE A 4 4.56 8.78 6.77
CA ILE A 4 4.03 8.46 5.44
C ILE A 4 2.51 8.44 5.53
N GLU A 5 1.84 9.10 4.60
CA GLU A 5 0.39 9.11 4.49
C GLU A 5 -0.03 8.79 3.06
N ILE A 6 -0.84 7.75 2.92
CA ILE A 6 -1.44 7.29 1.67
C ILE A 6 -2.94 7.37 1.84
N ARG A 7 -3.61 8.00 0.87
CA ARG A 7 -5.07 8.14 0.86
C ARG A 7 -5.64 7.65 -0.46
N SER A 8 -6.57 6.69 -0.37
CA SER A 8 -7.32 6.13 -1.49
C SER A 8 -6.44 5.70 -2.68
N LEU A 9 -5.26 5.14 -2.41
CA LEU A 9 -4.31 4.72 -3.45
C LEU A 9 -4.93 3.64 -4.33
N ARG A 10 -4.88 3.86 -5.63
CA ARG A 10 -5.29 2.89 -6.65
C ARG A 10 -4.16 2.71 -7.64
N LYS A 11 -3.87 1.46 -8.01
CA LYS A 11 -2.91 1.11 -9.04
C LYS A 11 -3.46 -0.01 -9.89
N HIS A 12 -3.66 0.28 -11.17
CA HIS A 12 -4.12 -0.70 -12.15
C HIS A 12 -3.02 -0.99 -13.18
N PHE A 13 -3.03 -2.21 -13.71
CA PHE A 13 -2.25 -2.65 -14.85
C PHE A 13 -3.21 -3.23 -15.89
N GLY A 14 -3.65 -2.39 -16.84
CA GLY A 14 -4.80 -2.71 -17.68
C GLY A 14 -6.05 -2.90 -16.82
N ASP A 15 -6.75 -4.02 -17.01
CA ASP A 15 -7.95 -4.37 -16.26
C ASP A 15 -7.65 -4.97 -14.87
N LEU A 16 -6.37 -5.21 -14.54
CA LEU A 16 -6.00 -5.72 -13.22
C LEU A 16 -5.88 -4.58 -12.20
N HIS A 17 -6.73 -4.62 -11.18
CA HIS A 17 -6.66 -3.74 -10.02
C HIS A 17 -5.67 -4.31 -8.99
N ALA A 18 -4.39 -3.94 -9.10
CA ALA A 18 -3.35 -4.45 -8.20
C ALA A 18 -3.41 -3.81 -6.80
N VAL A 19 -3.84 -2.56 -6.71
CA VAL A 19 -4.18 -1.86 -5.46
C VAL A 19 -5.48 -1.10 -5.72
N ASP A 20 -6.47 -1.23 -4.83
CA ASP A 20 -7.78 -0.59 -5.01
C ASP A 20 -8.26 0.10 -3.73
N GLY A 21 -7.98 1.40 -3.62
CA GLY A 21 -8.53 2.28 -2.60
C GLY A 21 -7.91 2.07 -1.22
N VAL A 22 -6.58 1.96 -1.14
CA VAL A 22 -5.89 1.76 0.14
C VAL A 22 -5.60 3.08 0.84
N ASP A 23 -6.00 3.18 2.11
CA ASP A 23 -5.61 4.23 3.04
C ASP A 23 -4.58 3.65 4.04
N LEU A 24 -3.47 4.35 4.24
CA LEU A 24 -2.40 3.93 5.14
C LEU A 24 -1.75 5.16 5.80
N SER A 25 -1.46 5.07 7.09
CA SER A 25 -0.71 6.09 7.82
C SER A 25 0.36 5.40 8.64
N ILE A 26 1.62 5.80 8.42
CA ILE A 26 2.80 5.25 9.08
C ILE A 26 3.46 6.38 9.84
N ARG A 27 3.63 6.21 11.14
CA ARG A 27 4.27 7.21 12.01
C ARG A 27 5.79 7.17 11.82
N ASP A 28 6.43 8.29 12.14
CA ASP A 28 7.89 8.37 12.15
C ASP A 28 8.48 7.32 13.12
N GLY A 29 9.42 6.50 12.64
CA GLY A 29 10.02 5.39 13.40
C GLY A 29 9.15 4.13 13.54
N GLU A 30 7.97 4.06 12.92
CA GLU A 30 7.11 2.87 12.95
C GLU A 30 7.62 1.77 12.01
N LEU A 31 7.70 0.53 12.51
CA LEU A 31 7.97 -0.65 11.68
C LEU A 31 6.66 -1.22 11.15
N LEU A 32 6.41 -1.03 9.86
CA LEU A 32 5.27 -1.64 9.16
C LEU A 32 5.66 -2.96 8.49
N VAL A 33 4.80 -3.97 8.59
CA VAL A 33 4.90 -5.22 7.84
C VAL A 33 3.64 -5.44 7.01
N LEU A 34 3.81 -5.65 5.71
CA LEU A 34 2.71 -6.03 4.82
C LEU A 34 2.64 -7.55 4.67
N LEU A 35 1.55 -8.15 5.15
CA LEU A 35 1.30 -9.60 5.08
C LEU A 35 0.14 -9.92 4.12
N GLY A 36 0.27 -11.03 3.40
CA GLY A 36 -0.75 -11.49 2.45
C GLY A 36 -0.20 -12.51 1.45
N SER A 37 -1.11 -13.22 0.78
CA SER A 37 -0.79 -14.23 -0.25
C SER A 37 0.00 -13.66 -1.44
N SER A 38 0.65 -14.52 -2.24
CA SER A 38 1.27 -14.08 -3.50
C SER A 38 0.21 -13.41 -4.40
N GLY A 39 0.57 -12.28 -5.02
CA GLY A 39 -0.35 -11.50 -5.87
C GLY A 39 -1.27 -10.52 -5.15
N SER A 40 -1.24 -10.42 -3.82
CA SER A 40 -2.14 -9.52 -3.05
C SER A 40 -1.82 -8.02 -3.12
N GLY A 41 -0.95 -7.57 -4.04
CA GLY A 41 -0.62 -6.14 -4.22
C GLY A 41 0.46 -5.53 -3.31
N LYS A 42 1.07 -6.30 -2.40
CA LYS A 42 2.06 -5.79 -1.41
C LYS A 42 3.26 -5.10 -2.05
N THR A 43 3.93 -5.76 -3.01
CA THR A 43 5.08 -5.21 -3.72
C THR A 43 4.70 -4.06 -4.65
N THR A 44 3.42 -3.98 -5.04
CA THR A 44 2.90 -2.82 -5.77
C THR A 44 2.66 -1.62 -4.85
N LEU A 45 2.42 -1.86 -3.57
CA LEU A 45 2.17 -0.83 -2.56
C LEU A 45 3.46 -0.28 -1.91
N LEU A 46 4.53 -1.07 -1.83
CA LEU A 46 5.89 -0.64 -1.42
C LEU A 46 6.60 0.10 -2.55
#